data_AF-A0AAW0LXY8-F1
#
_entry.id   AF-A0AAW0LXY8-F1
#
_cell.length_a   1.000
_cell.length_b   1.000
_cell.length_c   1.000
_cell.angle_alpha   90.00
_cell.angle_beta   90.00
_cell.angle_gamma   90.00
#
_symmetry.space_group_name_H-M   'P 1'
#
loop_
_entity.id
_entity.type
_entity.pdbx_description
1 polymer ?
#
loop_
_entity_poly.entity_id
_entity_poly.type
_entity_poly.pdbx_seq_one_letter_code
_entity_poly.pdbx_strand_id
1 'polypeptide(L)'
;MQARYSLGTLLQSGRCSFHPLLREASPMATIGPLRDDDPSLQAHGLVVLSFTPSDADLAPLDASSCTTGLMTCRCGIRLVVLQSSCQMPQDDSSDIDYMGAKAFVQRVSAITNWPIVGMLPGLLCKAPNIHEYATQVLKQSGGTFEFKGPWFANMDFLVTCDPMNVRYISSKNFANYPKGPEYKKLFEPFGDGVLTSDSDSWKSFRKLIQSLIKHRKFQLFQERSMRHKVSQGLFPVLEHVSRLGTEVDLQDVFQRFTFDNTCLLVLGFDPNCLSVDLPELAYRMAFDEVEEAVFYRHIVPEIIWKIQKWLDIGEEKKLSRAMEIIDRFLYQCISLKQEEFRTQRTQIEQADQKKDEDFDLLTACMAQKEEAEMEMEGNEKMDAYLKSDRYLRDIAFNFIAAGKDTVNAALTWLFWLIITHPLVEKRILEEIKVNFQAREDGNWRFFEVEELGKLVYLHAAICEALRLYPSVPFNHRVSIQPDTLPSGHHIDANTKVMVSLYSMGSMEEVWGHDCLEFKPERWISEQGGIIHVPSHKFIAFNTGPRSCLGQDLTFFQMKTIVAAILWNYHVQVVEGYPISPCLSVMLHMKHGLKVRVSKRSGV
;
A
#
# COMPACT_ATOMS: atom_id res chain seq x y z
N MET A 1 33.35 39.54 10.34
CA MET A 1 33.94 40.56 9.44
C MET A 1 33.22 40.43 8.10
N GLN A 2 32.56 41.50 7.67
CA GLN A 2 31.66 41.55 6.51
C GLN A 2 32.39 41.27 5.19
N ALA A 3 31.69 40.64 4.24
CA ALA A 3 31.60 41.16 2.87
C ALA A 3 30.46 40.48 2.10
N ARG A 4 29.50 41.30 1.65
CA ARG A 4 28.50 41.02 0.62
C ARG A 4 29.14 41.08 -0.77
N TYR A 5 28.49 40.48 -1.78
CA TYR A 5 28.23 40.93 -3.18
C TYR A 5 27.91 39.66 -4.01
N SER A 6 26.66 39.38 -4.44
CA SER A 6 25.83 40.01 -5.50
C SER A 6 26.15 39.55 -6.92
N LEU A 7 25.18 38.83 -7.49
CA LEU A 7 24.70 38.74 -8.90
C LEU A 7 25.66 38.48 -10.06
N GLY A 8 25.23 37.58 -10.95
CA GLY A 8 25.70 37.54 -12.34
C GLY A 8 25.21 36.35 -13.15
N THR A 9 23.98 36.41 -13.65
CA THR A 9 23.40 35.53 -14.67
C THR A 9 24.17 35.62 -15.98
N LEU A 10 24.44 34.49 -16.67
CA LEU A 10 24.53 34.46 -18.14
C LEU A 10 24.33 33.06 -18.72
N LEU A 11 23.42 33.03 -19.68
CA LEU A 11 22.98 31.94 -20.54
C LEU A 11 24.01 31.59 -21.62
N GLN A 12 23.75 30.43 -22.23
CA GLN A 12 24.03 30.02 -23.61
C GLN A 12 25.28 29.16 -23.93
N SER A 13 24.94 27.92 -24.32
CA SER A 13 25.36 27.20 -25.53
C SER A 13 26.83 26.89 -25.77
N GLY A 14 27.13 25.61 -25.92
CA GLY A 14 28.34 25.16 -26.62
C GLY A 14 28.56 23.66 -26.52
N ARG A 15 28.18 22.91 -27.56
CA ARG A 15 28.72 21.57 -27.84
C ARG A 15 30.24 21.69 -28.04
N CYS A 16 31.03 20.73 -27.55
CA CYS A 16 31.98 19.98 -28.40
C CYS A 16 32.87 18.97 -27.65
N SER A 17 32.94 17.78 -28.26
CA SER A 17 34.10 16.89 -28.46
C SER A 17 34.76 16.14 -27.30
N PHE A 18 34.63 14.81 -27.41
CA PHE A 18 35.50 13.77 -26.86
C PHE A 18 36.92 13.81 -27.42
N HIS A 19 37.90 13.43 -26.59
CA HIS A 19 39.18 12.85 -27.03
C HIS A 19 39.60 11.75 -26.04
N PRO A 20 39.96 10.53 -26.49
CA PRO A 20 40.36 9.43 -25.62
C PRO A 20 41.88 9.33 -25.50
N LEU A 21 42.39 8.89 -24.35
CA LEU A 21 43.74 8.36 -24.20
C LEU A 21 43.68 7.04 -23.44
N LEU A 22 43.78 5.95 -24.21
CA LEU A 22 44.22 4.64 -23.76
C LEU A 22 45.71 4.69 -23.39
N ARG A 23 46.09 4.05 -22.29
CA ARG A 23 47.45 3.50 -22.12
C ARG A 23 47.38 2.13 -21.45
N GLU A 24 48.17 1.25 -22.04
CA GLU A 24 48.25 -0.20 -21.88
C GLU A 24 48.85 -0.64 -20.52
N ALA A 25 48.48 -1.85 -20.09
CA ALA A 25 49.43 -2.78 -19.47
C ALA A 25 49.01 -4.23 -19.77
N SER A 26 49.95 -4.99 -20.33
CA SER A 26 49.84 -6.34 -20.90
C SER A 26 49.84 -7.49 -19.86
N PRO A 27 49.51 -8.74 -20.29
CA PRO A 27 49.15 -9.87 -19.43
C PRO A 27 50.28 -10.89 -19.24
N MET A 28 50.20 -11.73 -18.21
CA MET A 28 50.79 -13.09 -18.22
C MET A 28 50.33 -13.93 -17.02
N ALA A 29 49.65 -15.05 -17.28
CA ALA A 29 50.00 -16.37 -16.76
C ALA A 29 48.99 -17.42 -17.25
N THR A 30 49.46 -18.27 -18.15
CA THR A 30 48.80 -19.46 -18.70
C THR A 30 48.92 -20.62 -17.70
N ILE A 31 47.84 -21.33 -17.40
CA ILE A 31 47.88 -22.67 -16.78
C ILE A 31 46.99 -23.60 -17.63
N GLY A 32 47.58 -24.72 -18.06
CA GLY A 32 47.01 -25.72 -18.96
C GLY A 32 46.00 -26.69 -18.31
N PRO A 33 45.51 -27.71 -19.06
CA PRO A 33 44.26 -28.40 -18.78
C PRO A 33 44.36 -29.49 -17.71
N LEU A 34 43.20 -29.71 -17.08
CA LEU A 34 42.87 -30.69 -16.04
C LEU A 34 43.12 -32.16 -16.46
N ARG A 35 43.50 -32.98 -15.50
CA ARG A 35 43.30 -34.45 -15.50
C ARG A 35 42.25 -34.78 -14.44
N ASP A 36 41.27 -35.57 -14.85
CA ASP A 36 40.26 -36.20 -14.00
C ASP A 36 40.90 -37.26 -13.09
N ASP A 37 40.44 -37.33 -11.83
CA ASP A 37 40.20 -38.53 -11.00
C ASP A 37 40.27 -38.20 -9.49
N ASP A 38 39.14 -37.86 -8.86
CA ASP A 38 38.81 -38.23 -7.45
C ASP A 38 37.36 -37.80 -7.07
N PRO A 39 36.47 -38.68 -6.53
CA PRO A 39 35.14 -38.30 -6.13
C PRO A 39 35.06 -37.98 -4.62
N SER A 40 35.59 -36.82 -4.20
CA SER A 40 35.24 -36.23 -2.90
C SER A 40 35.61 -34.76 -2.80
N LEU A 41 34.77 -33.86 -3.31
CA LEU A 41 34.82 -32.45 -2.89
C LEU A 41 33.40 -31.85 -2.82
N GLN A 42 33.02 -31.50 -1.59
CA GLN A 42 31.87 -30.65 -1.30
C GLN A 42 32.06 -29.29 -1.98
N ALA A 43 31.12 -28.89 -2.83
CA ALA A 43 31.10 -27.58 -3.45
C ALA A 43 30.78 -26.50 -2.40
N HIS A 44 31.80 -25.81 -1.90
CA HIS A 44 31.62 -24.53 -1.25
C HIS A 44 31.26 -23.48 -2.31
N GLY A 45 29.98 -23.13 -2.41
CA GLY A 45 29.54 -22.01 -3.24
C GLY A 45 30.00 -20.67 -2.63
N LEU A 46 30.88 -19.97 -3.32
CA LEU A 46 31.27 -18.60 -2.99
C LEU A 46 30.19 -17.63 -3.52
N VAL A 47 29.48 -16.93 -2.65
CA VAL A 47 28.56 -15.85 -3.04
C VAL A 47 29.33 -14.54 -3.05
N VAL A 48 29.56 -13.97 -4.25
CA VAL A 48 30.16 -12.64 -4.40
C VAL A 48 29.03 -11.63 -4.62
N LEU A 49 28.82 -10.74 -3.64
CA LEU A 49 27.97 -9.57 -3.79
C LEU A 49 28.79 -8.45 -4.45
N SER A 50 28.48 -8.09 -5.70
CA SER A 50 29.07 -6.93 -6.37
C SER A 50 28.05 -5.78 -6.40
N PHE A 51 28.50 -4.59 -6.01
CA PHE A 51 27.74 -3.35 -6.10
C PHE A 51 28.41 -2.45 -7.15
N THR A 52 27.72 -2.14 -8.24
CA THR A 52 28.20 -1.15 -9.23
C THR A 52 27.20 0.01 -9.34
N PRO A 53 27.66 1.28 -9.36
CA PRO A 53 26.80 2.44 -9.64
C PRO A 53 26.15 2.33 -11.04
N SER A 54 24.98 2.96 -11.24
CA SER A 54 24.14 2.76 -12.43
C SER A 54 24.65 3.37 -13.74
N ASP A 55 25.76 4.10 -13.75
CA ASP A 55 26.15 4.89 -14.91
C ASP A 55 27.51 4.44 -15.46
N ALA A 56 27.48 3.39 -16.29
CA ALA A 56 28.57 3.07 -17.22
C ALA A 56 27.99 2.39 -18.46
N ASP A 57 27.97 3.13 -19.58
CA ASP A 57 27.69 2.59 -20.91
C ASP A 57 28.78 1.58 -21.30
N LEU A 58 28.40 0.31 -21.50
CA LEU A 58 29.25 -0.72 -22.10
C LEU A 58 28.57 -1.27 -23.36
N ALA A 59 29.27 -1.12 -24.49
CA ALA A 59 28.92 -1.64 -25.80
C ALA A 59 28.91 -3.19 -25.83
N PRO A 60 28.17 -3.83 -26.77
CA PRO A 60 27.91 -5.27 -26.72
C PRO A 60 29.16 -6.08 -27.11
N LEU A 61 29.47 -7.11 -26.30
CA LEU A 61 30.42 -8.16 -26.63
C LEU A 61 29.67 -9.40 -27.13
N ASP A 62 30.21 -10.01 -28.20
CA ASP A 62 29.66 -11.15 -28.92
C ASP A 62 29.35 -12.36 -28.03
N ALA A 63 28.21 -12.99 -28.32
CA ALA A 63 27.69 -14.17 -27.64
C ALA A 63 28.39 -15.45 -28.13
N SER A 64 29.13 -16.11 -27.24
CA SER A 64 29.26 -17.57 -27.29
C SER A 64 29.44 -18.14 -25.88
N SER A 65 28.53 -19.05 -25.53
CA SER A 65 28.54 -19.95 -24.35
C SER A 65 28.70 -19.32 -22.95
N CYS A 66 27.62 -18.75 -22.41
CA CYS A 66 27.25 -18.78 -20.98
C CYS A 66 25.88 -18.11 -20.80
N THR A 67 24.83 -18.86 -20.46
CA THR A 67 23.51 -18.30 -20.14
C THR A 67 23.51 -17.72 -18.73
N THR A 68 23.88 -16.43 -18.62
CA THR A 68 23.72 -15.62 -17.42
C THR A 68 22.39 -14.88 -17.51
N GLY A 69 21.39 -15.27 -16.71
CA GLY A 69 20.13 -14.55 -16.62
C GLY A 69 20.27 -13.31 -15.75
N LEU A 70 20.27 -12.11 -16.34
CA LEU A 70 20.15 -10.85 -15.60
C LEU A 70 18.68 -10.60 -15.24
N MET A 71 18.37 -10.46 -13.94
CA MET A 71 17.10 -9.91 -13.46
C MET A 71 17.31 -8.47 -12.99
N THR A 72 16.47 -7.56 -13.48
CA THR A 72 16.40 -6.16 -13.04
C THR A 72 15.08 -5.92 -12.29
N CYS A 73 15.19 -5.59 -11.00
CA CYS A 73 14.10 -4.97 -10.23
C CYS A 73 14.17 -3.44 -10.42
N ARG A 74 13.03 -2.73 -10.44
CA ARG A 74 12.99 -1.24 -10.40
C ARG A 74 13.74 -0.64 -9.19
N CYS A 75 14.00 -1.45 -8.17
CA CYS A 75 14.79 -1.15 -6.97
C CYS A 75 16.33 -1.21 -7.16
N GLY A 76 16.85 -1.38 -8.39
CA GLY A 76 18.29 -1.33 -8.67
C GLY A 76 19.10 -2.54 -8.20
N ILE A 77 18.45 -3.58 -7.64
CA ILE A 77 19.13 -4.82 -7.22
C ILE A 77 19.39 -5.70 -8.45
N ARG A 78 20.67 -5.93 -8.79
CA ARG A 78 21.12 -7.00 -9.71
C ARG A 78 21.67 -8.16 -8.86
N LEU A 79 20.92 -9.26 -8.78
CA LEU A 79 21.42 -10.50 -8.15
C LEU A 79 21.95 -11.40 -9.27
N VAL A 80 23.27 -11.65 -9.28
CA VAL A 80 23.86 -12.68 -10.13
C VAL A 80 23.92 -13.97 -9.32
N VAL A 81 22.98 -14.89 -9.57
CA VAL A 81 23.02 -16.25 -9.03
C VAL A 81 23.63 -17.14 -10.10
N LEU A 82 24.85 -17.63 -9.86
CA LEU A 82 25.43 -18.70 -10.67
C LEU A 82 24.72 -20.01 -10.30
N GLN A 83 23.75 -20.43 -11.12
CA GLN A 83 23.11 -21.73 -10.99
C GLN A 83 23.94 -22.78 -11.73
N SER A 84 24.25 -23.90 -11.08
CA SER A 84 24.53 -25.15 -11.77
C SER A 84 23.22 -25.68 -12.36
N SER A 85 23.28 -26.07 -13.63
CA SER A 85 22.17 -26.42 -14.51
C SER A 85 21.23 -27.47 -13.91
N CYS A 86 19.93 -27.15 -13.86
CA CYS A 86 18.85 -28.12 -13.78
C CYS A 86 17.88 -27.82 -14.94
N GLN A 87 17.96 -28.60 -16.01
CA GLN A 87 17.08 -28.47 -17.17
C GLN A 87 15.64 -28.85 -16.78
N MET A 88 14.69 -27.96 -17.03
CA MET A 88 13.26 -28.34 -17.12
C MET A 88 12.94 -28.74 -18.57
N PRO A 89 12.07 -29.75 -18.81
CA PRO A 89 11.66 -30.13 -20.16
C PRO A 89 10.76 -29.05 -20.76
N GLN A 90 10.93 -28.76 -22.04
CA GLN A 90 9.98 -28.00 -22.85
C GLN A 90 8.85 -28.92 -23.28
N ASP A 91 7.59 -28.50 -23.12
CA ASP A 91 6.45 -29.13 -23.78
C ASP A 91 5.67 -28.07 -24.56
N ASP A 92 5.69 -28.21 -25.87
CA ASP A 92 4.77 -27.59 -26.82
C ASP A 92 3.45 -28.37 -26.80
N SER A 93 2.32 -27.71 -26.54
CA SER A 93 1.06 -27.97 -27.27
C SER A 93 -0.09 -27.08 -26.80
N SER A 94 -0.74 -26.48 -27.79
CA SER A 94 -2.09 -25.96 -27.79
C SER A 94 -3.11 -27.07 -27.58
N ASP A 95 -4.00 -26.95 -26.59
CA ASP A 95 -5.45 -26.93 -26.77
C ASP A 95 -6.20 -27.01 -25.44
N ILE A 96 -7.35 -26.35 -25.44
CA ILE A 96 -8.32 -26.18 -24.36
C ILE A 96 -8.98 -27.52 -24.03
N ASP A 97 -8.94 -27.96 -22.77
CA ASP A 97 -10.06 -28.74 -22.23
C ASP A 97 -10.25 -28.55 -20.71
N TYR A 98 -11.44 -28.04 -20.37
CA TYR A 98 -11.94 -27.87 -19.01
C TYR A 98 -12.59 -29.20 -18.57
N MET A 99 -11.83 -30.11 -17.95
CA MET A 99 -12.33 -31.10 -16.97
C MET A 99 -11.20 -32.04 -16.53
N GLY A 100 -10.72 -31.89 -15.28
CA GLY A 100 -9.85 -32.91 -14.67
C GLY A 100 -8.72 -32.41 -13.78
N ALA A 101 -8.98 -31.50 -12.83
CA ALA A 101 -8.00 -31.16 -11.81
C ALA A 101 -7.93 -32.25 -10.72
N LYS A 102 -7.30 -33.39 -11.03
CA LYS A 102 -6.85 -34.36 -10.03
C LYS A 102 -5.33 -34.28 -9.88
N ALA A 103 -4.93 -33.81 -8.70
CA ALA A 103 -3.69 -34.14 -7.99
C ALA A 103 -2.37 -33.95 -8.76
N PHE A 104 -1.81 -32.75 -8.69
CA PHE A 104 -0.35 -32.55 -8.67
C PHE A 104 -0.02 -31.58 -7.54
N VAL A 105 0.06 -32.10 -6.31
CA VAL A 105 0.66 -31.35 -5.19
C VAL A 105 2.17 -31.36 -5.43
N GLN A 106 2.67 -30.37 -6.17
CA GLN A 106 4.10 -30.08 -6.18
C GLN A 106 4.52 -29.82 -4.73
N ARG A 107 5.36 -30.69 -4.16
CA ARG A 107 6.05 -30.42 -2.90
C ARG A 107 6.93 -29.20 -3.13
N VAL A 108 6.46 -28.02 -2.74
CA VAL A 108 7.30 -26.83 -2.62
C VAL A 108 8.44 -27.19 -1.66
N SER A 109 9.69 -27.06 -2.10
CA SER A 109 10.82 -27.30 -1.20
C SER A 109 10.74 -26.32 -0.04
N ALA A 110 10.98 -26.81 1.18
CA ALA A 110 11.17 -25.94 2.34
C ALA A 110 12.14 -24.81 1.98
N ILE A 111 11.85 -23.57 2.41
CA ILE A 111 12.76 -22.45 2.16
C ILE A 111 14.12 -22.85 2.74
N THR A 112 15.14 -22.92 1.88
CA THR A 112 16.49 -23.29 2.33
C THR A 112 16.94 -22.30 3.38
N ASN A 113 17.40 -22.79 4.52
CA ASN A 113 17.99 -21.96 5.57
C ASN A 113 19.52 -22.03 5.46
N TRP A 114 20.13 -20.99 4.89
CA TRP A 114 21.58 -20.93 4.74
C TRP A 114 22.24 -20.44 6.05
N PRO A 115 23.41 -20.96 6.45
CA PRO A 115 24.01 -20.67 7.76
C PRO A 115 24.22 -19.18 8.09
N ILE A 116 24.52 -18.34 7.09
CA ILE A 116 24.89 -16.92 7.29
C ILE A 116 23.73 -15.99 6.93
N VAL A 117 23.07 -16.25 5.81
CA VAL A 117 22.06 -15.37 5.20
C VAL A 117 20.63 -15.79 5.51
N GLY A 118 20.46 -16.81 6.35
CA GLY A 118 19.15 -17.35 6.73
C GLY A 118 18.38 -17.84 5.52
N MET A 119 17.07 -17.67 5.55
CA MET A 119 16.09 -17.98 4.50
C MET A 119 15.90 -16.83 3.49
N LEU A 120 16.56 -15.69 3.68
CA LEU A 120 16.34 -14.48 2.89
C LEU A 120 16.61 -14.65 1.39
N PRO A 121 17.69 -15.31 0.92
CA PRO A 121 17.92 -15.49 -0.52
C PRO A 121 16.80 -16.29 -1.19
N GLY A 122 16.31 -17.35 -0.52
CA GLY A 122 15.22 -18.19 -1.02
C GLY A 122 13.92 -17.41 -1.15
N LEU A 123 13.65 -16.53 -0.18
CA LEU A 123 12.52 -15.60 -0.22
C LEU A 123 12.63 -14.60 -1.38
N LEU A 124 13.82 -14.00 -1.57
CA LEU A 124 14.08 -13.02 -2.63
C LEU A 124 13.99 -13.65 -4.04
N CYS A 125 14.40 -14.91 -4.22
CA CYS A 125 14.19 -15.64 -5.47
C CYS A 125 12.69 -15.82 -5.82
N LYS A 126 11.81 -15.71 -4.84
CA LYS A 126 10.35 -15.80 -4.99
C LYS A 126 9.65 -14.43 -4.90
N ALA A 127 10.41 -13.33 -4.87
CA ALA A 127 9.89 -11.98 -4.73
C ALA A 127 8.74 -11.61 -5.70
N PRO A 128 8.74 -12.04 -6.98
CA PRO A 128 7.62 -11.73 -7.89
C PRO A 128 6.27 -12.30 -7.46
N ASN A 129 6.24 -13.43 -6.74
CA ASN A 129 5.02 -14.14 -6.30
C ASN A 129 5.08 -14.38 -4.78
N ILE A 130 5.56 -13.38 -4.03
CA ILE A 130 5.89 -13.53 -2.61
C ILE A 130 4.67 -13.90 -1.76
N HIS A 131 3.50 -13.35 -2.09
CA HIS A 131 2.28 -13.54 -1.32
C HIS A 131 1.71 -14.95 -1.52
N GLU A 132 1.71 -15.43 -2.76
CA GLU A 132 1.31 -16.80 -3.10
C GLU A 132 2.30 -17.81 -2.50
N TYR A 133 3.60 -17.53 -2.59
CA TYR A 133 4.63 -18.37 -2.00
C TYR A 133 4.52 -18.45 -0.47
N ALA A 134 4.35 -17.31 0.20
CA ALA A 134 4.13 -17.26 1.64
C ALA A 134 2.86 -18.01 2.04
N THR A 135 1.78 -17.90 1.25
CA THR A 135 0.55 -18.66 1.46
C THR A 135 0.79 -20.16 1.38
N GLN A 136 1.57 -20.64 0.41
CA GLN A 136 1.91 -22.06 0.29
C GLN A 136 2.74 -22.57 1.48
N VAL A 137 3.74 -21.80 1.92
CA VAL A 137 4.56 -22.14 3.09
C VAL A 137 3.72 -22.21 4.36
N LEU A 138 2.82 -21.24 4.56
CA LEU A 138 1.91 -21.23 5.70
C LEU A 138 0.92 -22.40 5.65
N LYS A 139 0.38 -22.77 4.48
CA LYS A 139 -0.48 -23.96 4.31
C LYS A 139 0.25 -25.23 4.74
N GLN A 140 1.51 -25.39 4.36
CA GLN A 140 2.31 -26.57 4.72
C GLN A 140 2.73 -26.60 6.21
N SER A 141 2.75 -25.43 6.86
CA SER A 141 3.19 -25.28 8.25
C SER A 141 2.04 -25.20 9.26
N GLY A 142 0.80 -25.49 8.84
CA GLY A 142 -0.37 -25.40 9.73
C GLY A 142 -0.73 -23.95 10.12
N GLY A 143 -0.48 -23.00 9.22
CA GLY A 143 -0.88 -21.59 9.35
C GLY A 143 0.07 -20.70 10.13
N THR A 144 1.17 -21.22 10.67
CA THR A 144 2.21 -20.43 11.35
C THR A 144 3.60 -20.95 10.98
N PHE A 145 4.55 -20.06 10.68
CA PHE A 145 5.88 -20.41 10.21
C PHE A 145 6.93 -19.44 10.77
N GLU A 146 8.08 -19.97 11.18
CA GLU A 146 9.21 -19.15 11.63
C GLU A 146 10.18 -18.89 10.48
N PHE A 147 10.29 -17.62 10.09
CA PHE A 147 11.27 -17.17 9.12
C PHE A 147 12.57 -16.77 9.83
N LYS A 148 13.70 -17.33 9.36
CA LYS A 148 15.04 -16.99 9.84
C LYS A 148 15.75 -16.06 8.86
N GLY A 149 16.10 -14.86 9.30
CA GLY A 149 16.85 -13.91 8.49
C GLY A 149 18.37 -14.13 8.56
N PRO A 150 19.17 -13.25 7.95
CA PRO A 150 20.61 -13.25 8.16
C PRO A 150 20.93 -13.06 9.65
N TRP A 151 21.81 -13.88 10.20
CA TRP A 151 22.17 -13.88 11.64
C TRP A 151 22.68 -12.53 12.18
N PHE A 152 23.16 -11.63 11.30
CA PHE A 152 23.65 -10.30 11.65
C PHE A 152 22.60 -9.18 11.46
N ALA A 153 21.41 -9.48 10.94
CA ALA A 153 20.46 -8.46 10.47
C ALA A 153 19.21 -8.30 11.35
N ASN A 154 19.05 -9.08 12.43
CA ASN A 154 17.83 -9.11 13.26
C ASN A 154 16.54 -9.20 12.42
N MET A 155 16.51 -10.09 11.42
CA MET A 155 15.39 -10.24 10.48
C MET A 155 14.62 -11.56 10.69
N ASP A 156 14.58 -12.05 11.93
CA ASP A 156 13.77 -13.20 12.29
C ASP A 156 12.32 -12.74 12.52
N PHE A 157 11.35 -13.48 11.96
CA PHE A 157 9.93 -13.18 12.12
C PHE A 157 9.13 -14.47 12.27
N LEU A 158 8.18 -14.49 13.21
CA LEU A 158 7.10 -15.47 13.21
C LEU A 158 5.97 -14.97 12.32
N VAL A 159 5.67 -15.69 11.24
CA VAL A 159 4.57 -15.36 10.33
C VAL A 159 3.35 -16.22 10.68
N THR A 160 2.17 -15.63 10.81
CA THR A 160 0.93 -16.38 11.08
C THR A 160 -0.25 -15.87 10.26
N CYS A 161 -1.11 -16.80 9.86
CA CYS A 161 -2.42 -16.55 9.26
C CYS A 161 -3.54 -17.30 9.99
N ASP A 162 -3.28 -17.78 11.22
CA ASP A 162 -4.28 -18.44 12.07
C ASP A 162 -5.16 -17.38 12.76
N PRO A 163 -6.50 -17.36 12.51
CA PRO A 163 -7.43 -16.42 13.14
C PRO A 163 -7.38 -16.42 14.67
N MET A 164 -7.06 -17.55 15.31
CA MET A 164 -6.99 -17.65 16.77
C MET A 164 -5.73 -16.98 17.32
N ASN A 165 -4.58 -17.19 16.69
CA ASN A 165 -3.36 -16.42 16.99
C ASN A 165 -3.60 -14.93 16.81
N VAL A 166 -4.23 -14.54 15.70
CA VAL A 166 -4.55 -13.15 15.37
C VAL A 166 -5.45 -12.50 16.44
N ARG A 167 -6.52 -13.19 16.84
CA ARG A 167 -7.42 -12.74 17.93
C ARG A 167 -6.67 -12.58 19.25
N TYR A 168 -5.78 -13.52 19.55
CA TYR A 168 -5.01 -13.51 20.78
C TYR A 168 -4.06 -12.30 20.83
N ILE A 169 -3.19 -12.17 19.81
CA ILE A 169 -2.20 -11.09 19.67
C ILE A 169 -2.88 -9.71 19.63
N SER A 170 -3.92 -9.57 18.82
CA SER A 170 -4.50 -8.26 18.52
C SER A 170 -5.58 -7.83 19.52
N SER A 171 -6.05 -8.72 20.40
CA SER A 171 -7.14 -8.41 21.32
C SER A 171 -6.92 -8.95 22.73
N LYS A 172 -6.74 -10.27 22.91
CA LYS A 172 -6.66 -10.86 24.27
C LYS A 172 -5.41 -10.45 25.03
N ASN A 173 -4.24 -10.50 24.38
CA ASN A 173 -2.95 -10.12 24.98
C ASN A 173 -2.37 -8.86 24.32
N PHE A 174 -3.23 -7.91 23.95
CA PHE A 174 -2.86 -6.73 23.17
C PHE A 174 -1.69 -5.93 23.76
N ALA A 175 -1.62 -5.80 25.09
CA ALA A 175 -0.57 -5.05 25.77
C ALA A 175 0.83 -5.65 25.57
N ASN A 176 0.93 -6.98 25.38
CA ASN A 176 2.20 -7.66 25.13
C ASN A 176 2.68 -7.51 23.67
N TYR A 177 1.81 -7.07 22.75
CA TYR A 177 2.08 -7.00 21.32
C TYR A 177 1.93 -5.58 20.75
N PRO A 178 2.78 -4.61 21.15
CA PRO A 178 2.88 -3.31 20.48
C PRO A 178 3.41 -3.45 19.05
N LYS A 179 3.49 -2.33 18.32
CA LYS A 179 4.26 -2.28 17.07
C LYS A 179 5.77 -2.24 17.36
N GLY A 180 6.16 -1.49 18.39
CA GLY A 180 7.51 -1.49 18.93
C GLY A 180 8.50 -0.55 18.22
N PRO A 181 9.71 -0.41 18.80
CA PRO A 181 10.70 0.59 18.36
C PRO A 181 11.27 0.32 16.96
N GLU A 182 11.37 -0.94 16.55
CA GLU A 182 11.86 -1.29 15.20
C GLU A 182 10.85 -0.91 14.13
N TYR A 183 9.55 -1.14 14.35
CA TYR A 183 8.51 -0.64 13.46
C TYR A 183 8.58 0.89 13.35
N LYS A 184 8.71 1.58 14.50
CA LYS A 184 8.85 3.05 14.53
C LYS A 184 10.08 3.54 13.75
N LYS A 185 11.19 2.79 13.77
CA LYS A 185 12.40 3.10 12.99
C LYS A 185 12.17 2.97 11.48
N LEU A 186 11.51 1.89 11.04
CA LEU A 186 11.20 1.68 9.63
C LEU A 186 10.28 2.78 9.09
N PHE A 187 9.25 3.13 9.87
CA PHE A 187 8.24 4.14 9.58
C PHE A 187 8.61 5.55 10.10
N GLU A 188 9.88 5.85 10.32
CA GLU A 188 10.35 7.19 10.73
C GLU A 188 9.72 8.35 9.91
N PRO A 189 9.56 8.25 8.57
CA PRO A 189 8.94 9.31 7.75
C PRO A 189 7.51 9.70 8.17
N PHE A 190 6.78 8.77 8.81
CA PHE A 190 5.41 8.98 9.27
C PHE A 190 5.34 9.80 10.57
N GLY A 191 6.47 10.10 11.21
CA GLY A 191 6.51 10.84 12.47
C GLY A 191 5.76 10.13 13.60
N ASP A 192 5.18 10.91 14.52
CA ASP A 192 4.47 10.43 15.71
C ASP A 192 2.94 10.53 15.51
N GLY A 193 2.35 9.52 14.87
CA GLY A 193 0.91 9.48 14.57
C GLY A 193 0.24 8.14 14.87
N VAL A 194 -1.04 8.00 14.52
CA VAL A 194 -1.85 6.80 14.82
C VAL A 194 -1.24 5.50 14.28
N LEU A 195 -0.46 5.58 13.21
CA LEU A 195 0.18 4.42 12.58
C LEU A 195 1.48 4.01 13.28
N THR A 196 2.19 4.90 13.96
CA THR A 196 3.53 4.63 14.51
C THR A 196 3.58 4.65 16.04
N SER A 197 2.74 5.46 16.69
CA SER A 197 2.69 5.58 18.15
C SER A 197 2.16 4.31 18.81
N ASP A 198 2.57 4.06 20.05
CA ASP A 198 2.12 2.96 20.92
C ASP A 198 1.62 3.47 22.29
N SER A 199 0.98 2.59 23.06
CA SER A 199 0.54 2.84 24.43
C SER A 199 -0.34 4.10 24.56
N ASP A 200 -0.09 4.97 25.54
CA ASP A 200 -1.01 6.05 25.90
C ASP A 200 -1.04 7.18 24.86
N SER A 201 0.10 7.49 24.22
CA SER A 201 0.15 8.44 23.10
C SER A 201 -0.80 8.04 21.96
N TRP A 202 -0.80 6.75 21.61
CA TRP A 202 -1.72 6.20 20.61
C TRP A 202 -3.18 6.21 21.10
N LYS A 203 -3.46 5.85 22.36
CA LYS A 203 -4.83 5.83 22.89
C LYS A 203 -5.46 7.23 22.85
N SER A 204 -4.73 8.26 23.29
CA SER A 204 -5.21 9.65 23.29
C SER A 204 -5.48 10.14 21.88
N PHE A 205 -4.52 9.94 20.97
CA PHE A 205 -4.69 10.29 19.55
C PHE A 205 -5.88 9.58 18.91
N ARG A 206 -6.00 8.26 19.13
CA ARG A 206 -7.09 7.46 18.58
C ARG A 206 -8.46 7.95 19.06
N LYS A 207 -8.60 8.26 20.35
CA LYS A 207 -9.86 8.77 20.92
C LYS A 207 -10.27 10.08 20.26
N LEU A 208 -9.32 11.02 20.11
CA LEU A 208 -9.55 12.30 19.45
C LEU A 208 -10.09 12.10 18.03
N ILE A 209 -9.34 11.36 17.20
CA ILE A 209 -9.74 11.14 15.81
C ILE A 209 -11.07 10.39 15.71
N GLN A 210 -11.27 9.36 16.54
CA GLN A 210 -12.51 8.60 16.52
C GLN A 210 -13.72 9.50 16.83
N SER A 211 -13.58 10.45 17.75
CA SER A 211 -14.60 11.46 18.04
C SER A 211 -14.87 12.34 16.81
N LEU A 212 -13.81 12.84 16.18
CA LEU A 212 -13.91 13.72 15.01
C LEU A 212 -14.58 13.03 13.81
N ILE A 213 -14.17 11.82 13.46
CA ILE A 213 -14.73 11.08 12.31
C ILE A 213 -16.20 10.71 12.53
N LYS A 214 -16.61 10.45 13.79
CA LYS A 214 -18.01 10.16 14.14
C LYS A 214 -18.88 11.41 14.22
N HIS A 215 -18.29 12.60 14.21
CA HIS A 215 -19.03 13.84 14.31
C HIS A 215 -19.91 14.05 13.05
N ARG A 216 -21.18 14.44 13.23
CA ARG A 216 -22.13 14.59 12.11
C ARG A 216 -21.65 15.56 11.04
N LYS A 217 -20.98 16.65 11.44
CA LYS A 217 -20.40 17.62 10.48
C LYS A 217 -19.32 16.98 9.60
N PHE A 218 -18.49 16.08 10.14
CA PHE A 218 -17.50 15.36 9.35
C PHE A 218 -18.16 14.45 8.31
N GLN A 219 -19.20 13.71 8.71
CA GLN A 219 -19.92 12.81 7.81
C GLN A 219 -20.61 13.58 6.67
N LEU A 220 -21.22 14.73 6.97
CA LEU A 220 -21.81 15.60 5.95
C LEU A 220 -20.76 16.20 5.02
N PHE A 221 -19.61 16.60 5.58
CA PHE A 221 -18.49 17.13 4.78
C PHE A 221 -17.91 16.05 3.87
N GLN A 222 -17.70 14.84 4.38
CA GLN A 222 -17.29 13.65 3.62
C GLN A 222 -18.24 13.37 2.45
N GLU A 223 -19.55 13.37 2.69
CA GLU A 223 -20.55 13.13 1.65
C GLU A 223 -20.49 14.21 0.57
N ARG A 224 -20.46 15.48 0.97
CA ARG A 224 -20.35 16.62 0.05
C ARG A 224 -19.07 16.56 -0.79
N SER A 225 -17.93 16.31 -0.14
CA SER A 225 -16.62 16.21 -0.77
C SER A 225 -16.55 15.05 -1.77
N MET A 226 -17.15 13.90 -1.43
CA MET A 226 -17.27 12.78 -2.36
C MET A 226 -18.14 13.12 -3.57
N ARG A 227 -19.33 13.70 -3.36
CA ARG A 227 -20.21 14.15 -4.45
C ARG A 227 -19.50 15.15 -5.36
N HIS A 228 -18.81 16.12 -4.77
CA HIS A 228 -18.02 17.10 -5.52
C HIS A 228 -16.94 16.42 -6.37
N LYS A 229 -16.10 15.57 -5.78
CA LYS A 229 -15.00 14.91 -6.49
C LYS A 229 -15.47 13.93 -7.58
N VAL A 230 -16.60 13.26 -7.37
CA VAL A 230 -17.23 12.43 -8.41
C VAL A 230 -17.71 13.31 -9.58
N SER A 231 -18.41 14.40 -9.28
CA SER A 231 -19.00 15.28 -10.31
C SER A 231 -17.99 16.10 -11.10
N GLN A 232 -16.95 16.61 -10.45
CA GLN A 232 -15.99 17.55 -11.04
C GLN A 232 -14.68 16.89 -11.47
N GLY A 233 -14.37 15.70 -10.94
CA GLY A 233 -13.14 14.96 -11.28
C GLY A 233 -13.43 13.68 -12.03
N LEU A 234 -14.05 12.70 -11.37
CA LEU A 234 -14.22 11.35 -11.91
C LEU A 234 -15.02 11.33 -13.20
N PHE A 235 -16.22 11.91 -13.21
CA PHE A 235 -17.07 11.86 -14.39
C PHE A 235 -16.50 12.63 -15.59
N PRO A 236 -15.94 13.85 -15.46
CA PRO A 236 -15.27 14.52 -16.57
C PRO A 236 -14.13 13.71 -17.19
N VAL A 237 -13.30 13.05 -16.37
CA VAL A 237 -12.20 12.20 -16.85
C VAL A 237 -12.76 10.99 -17.62
N LEU A 238 -13.71 10.26 -17.04
CA LEU A 238 -14.29 9.08 -17.69
C LEU A 238 -15.09 9.42 -18.94
N GLU A 239 -15.81 10.54 -18.95
CA GLU A 239 -16.51 11.07 -20.13
C GLU A 239 -15.53 11.39 -21.25
N HIS A 240 -14.41 12.07 -20.93
CA HIS A 240 -13.39 12.43 -21.90
C HIS A 240 -12.75 11.19 -22.53
N VAL A 241 -12.30 10.25 -21.71
CA VAL A 241 -11.72 8.97 -22.17
C VAL A 241 -12.73 8.17 -22.99
N SER A 242 -13.99 8.10 -22.54
CA SER A 242 -15.05 7.39 -23.26
C SER A 242 -15.37 8.02 -24.62
N ARG A 243 -15.33 9.35 -24.75
CA ARG A 243 -15.56 10.02 -26.03
C ARG A 243 -14.43 9.81 -27.02
N LEU A 244 -13.20 9.79 -26.53
CA LEU A 244 -12.01 9.56 -27.38
C LEU A 244 -11.79 8.08 -27.69
N GLY A 245 -12.45 7.16 -26.96
CA GLY A 245 -12.23 5.72 -27.09
C GLY A 245 -10.81 5.30 -26.67
N THR A 246 -10.16 6.10 -25.83
CA THR A 246 -8.79 5.85 -25.35
C THR A 246 -8.78 4.88 -24.18
N GLU A 247 -7.62 4.29 -23.93
CA GLU A 247 -7.38 3.45 -22.76
C GLU A 247 -6.93 4.32 -21.59
N VAL A 248 -7.34 3.95 -20.38
CA VAL A 248 -6.94 4.63 -19.14
C VAL A 248 -6.55 3.60 -18.09
N ASP A 249 -5.58 3.94 -17.23
CA ASP A 249 -5.27 3.16 -16.04
C ASP A 249 -6.21 3.56 -14.90
N LEU A 250 -7.14 2.68 -14.52
CA LEU A 250 -8.05 2.93 -13.41
C LEU A 250 -7.32 3.01 -12.06
N GLN A 251 -6.16 2.37 -11.91
CA GLN A 251 -5.40 2.50 -10.67
C GLN A 251 -4.90 3.94 -10.49
N ASP A 252 -4.38 4.59 -11.54
CA ASP A 252 -3.98 6.00 -11.47
C ASP A 252 -5.19 6.93 -11.26
N VAL A 253 -6.32 6.66 -11.92
CA VAL A 253 -7.57 7.41 -11.70
C VAL A 253 -8.03 7.31 -10.25
N PHE A 254 -8.05 6.11 -9.66
CA PHE A 254 -8.44 5.91 -8.27
C PHE A 254 -7.43 6.50 -7.30
N GLN A 255 -6.13 6.38 -7.56
CA GLN A 255 -5.10 6.99 -6.72
C GLN A 255 -5.23 8.52 -6.67
N ARG A 256 -5.49 9.16 -7.83
CA ARG A 256 -5.73 10.61 -7.90
C ARG A 256 -7.02 11.00 -7.20
N PHE A 257 -8.09 10.23 -7.40
CA PHE A 257 -9.37 10.44 -6.71
C PHE A 257 -9.19 10.41 -5.19
N THR A 258 -8.58 9.34 -4.67
CA THR A 258 -8.46 9.11 -3.23
C THR A 258 -7.49 10.10 -2.59
N PHE A 259 -6.41 10.47 -3.29
CA PHE A 259 -5.49 11.51 -2.84
C PHE A 259 -6.19 12.86 -2.72
N ASP A 260 -6.90 13.29 -3.78
CA ASP A 260 -7.62 14.57 -3.75
C ASP A 260 -8.68 14.59 -2.64
N ASN A 261 -9.49 13.54 -2.56
CA ASN A 261 -10.54 13.45 -1.53
C ASN A 261 -9.96 13.43 -0.12
N THR A 262 -8.84 12.74 0.10
CA THR A 262 -8.20 12.70 1.42
C THR A 262 -7.55 14.03 1.78
N CYS A 263 -6.87 14.70 0.83
CA CYS A 263 -6.37 16.06 1.04
C CYS A 263 -7.51 17.02 1.38
N LEU A 264 -8.65 16.92 0.71
CA LEU A 264 -9.81 17.75 1.00
C LEU A 264 -10.36 17.47 2.42
N LEU A 265 -10.48 16.20 2.81
CA LEU A 265 -10.96 15.81 4.14
C LEU A 265 -10.01 16.19 5.28
N VAL A 266 -8.70 16.13 5.03
CA VAL A 266 -7.67 16.33 6.04
C VAL A 266 -7.24 17.79 6.14
N LEU A 267 -6.98 18.43 4.99
CA LEU A 267 -6.39 19.76 4.89
C LEU A 267 -7.40 20.83 4.47
N GLY A 268 -8.64 20.46 4.12
CA GLY A 268 -9.61 21.39 3.54
C GLY A 268 -9.20 21.92 2.16
N PHE A 269 -8.26 21.25 1.49
CA PHE A 269 -7.68 21.66 0.21
C PHE A 269 -7.78 20.53 -0.81
N ASP A 270 -8.27 20.86 -2.01
CA ASP A 270 -8.32 19.94 -3.14
C ASP A 270 -7.16 20.20 -4.11
N PRO A 271 -6.16 19.29 -4.21
CA PRO A 271 -5.05 19.38 -5.16
C PRO A 271 -5.48 19.36 -6.62
N ASN A 272 -6.68 18.85 -6.90
CA ASN A 272 -7.22 18.65 -8.24
C ASN A 272 -6.31 17.79 -9.15
N CYS A 273 -5.68 16.74 -8.58
CA CYS A 273 -4.91 15.74 -9.32
C CYS A 273 -5.78 14.98 -10.33
N LEU A 274 -7.05 14.77 -10.00
CA LEU A 274 -8.02 14.12 -10.87
C LEU A 274 -8.78 15.16 -11.69
N SER A 275 -8.20 15.50 -12.84
CA SER A 275 -8.80 16.33 -13.88
C SER A 275 -8.48 15.75 -15.24
N VAL A 276 -9.12 16.25 -16.31
CA VAL A 276 -8.96 15.73 -17.68
C VAL A 276 -7.49 15.71 -18.13
N ASP A 277 -6.70 16.70 -17.68
CA ASP A 277 -5.28 16.82 -18.03
C ASP A 277 -4.37 15.87 -17.24
N LEU A 278 -4.89 15.21 -16.19
CA LEU A 278 -4.15 14.31 -15.30
C LEU A 278 -2.77 14.86 -14.85
N PRO A 279 -2.71 16.07 -14.27
CA PRO A 279 -1.45 16.76 -13.98
C PRO A 279 -0.56 15.97 -13.03
N GLU A 280 0.75 15.96 -13.29
CA GLU A 280 1.73 15.35 -12.39
C GLU A 280 2.09 16.33 -11.27
N LEU A 281 1.73 15.99 -10.02
CA LEU A 281 2.05 16.78 -8.85
C LEU A 281 3.19 16.13 -8.05
N ALA A 282 4.26 16.89 -7.84
CA ALA A 282 5.48 16.41 -7.19
C ALA A 282 5.23 15.84 -5.78
N TYR A 283 4.34 16.45 -5.01
CA TYR A 283 4.03 15.98 -3.66
C TYR A 283 3.19 14.70 -3.64
N ARG A 284 2.38 14.42 -4.68
CA ARG A 284 1.69 13.12 -4.83
C ARG A 284 2.74 12.01 -5.04
N MET A 285 3.65 12.22 -5.99
CA MET A 285 4.71 11.26 -6.30
C MET A 285 5.65 11.05 -5.11
N ALA A 286 5.91 12.10 -4.32
CA ALA A 286 6.71 11.99 -3.12
C ALA A 286 6.09 11.03 -2.08
N PHE A 287 4.76 10.95 -1.96
CA PHE A 287 4.15 9.94 -1.07
C PHE A 287 4.45 8.50 -1.54
N ASP A 288 4.45 8.26 -2.85
CA ASP A 288 4.79 6.96 -3.43
C ASP A 288 6.27 6.62 -3.17
N GLU A 289 7.18 7.59 -3.31
CA GLU A 289 8.61 7.43 -2.97
C GLU A 289 8.82 7.09 -1.48
N VAL A 290 8.02 7.67 -0.58
CA VAL A 290 8.08 7.32 0.86
C VAL A 290 7.63 5.88 1.09
N GLU A 291 6.56 5.43 0.43
CA GLU A 291 6.09 4.04 0.54
C GLU A 291 7.15 3.06 0.03
N GLU A 292 7.73 3.31 -1.15
CA GLU A 292 8.78 2.49 -1.74
C GLU A 292 10.02 2.40 -0.83
N ALA A 293 10.45 3.53 -0.25
CA ALA A 293 11.59 3.56 0.67
C ALA A 293 11.29 2.82 1.98
N VAL A 294 10.07 2.97 2.53
CA VAL A 294 9.65 2.20 3.71
C VAL A 294 9.64 0.71 3.39
N PHE A 295 9.09 0.30 2.25
CA PHE A 295 9.14 -1.10 1.81
C PHE A 295 10.58 -1.60 1.68
N TYR A 296 11.46 -0.84 1.04
CA TYR A 296 12.87 -1.15 0.87
C TYR A 296 13.56 -1.42 2.22
N ARG A 297 13.29 -0.61 3.25
CA ARG A 297 13.82 -0.82 4.61
C ARG A 297 13.35 -2.13 5.27
N HIS A 298 12.25 -2.74 4.83
CA HIS A 298 11.78 -4.03 5.35
C HIS A 298 12.55 -5.22 4.77
N ILE A 299 13.05 -5.10 3.54
CA ILE A 299 13.73 -6.20 2.84
C ILE A 299 15.27 -6.08 2.88
N VAL A 300 15.80 -4.91 3.22
CA VAL A 300 17.23 -4.63 3.30
C VAL A 300 17.70 -4.56 4.77
N PRO A 301 18.82 -5.24 5.14
CA PRO A 301 19.41 -5.15 6.46
C PRO A 301 19.63 -3.72 6.95
N GLU A 302 19.39 -3.49 8.25
CA GLU A 302 19.42 -2.17 8.88
C GLU A 302 20.71 -1.38 8.62
N ILE A 303 21.85 -2.05 8.65
CA ILE A 303 23.16 -1.45 8.47
C ILE A 303 23.27 -0.82 7.07
N ILE A 304 22.71 -1.46 6.04
CA ILE A 304 22.84 -1.02 4.64
C ILE A 304 22.06 0.26 4.41
N TRP A 305 20.77 0.30 4.77
CA TRP A 305 19.98 1.51 4.56
C TRP A 305 20.42 2.64 5.49
N LYS A 306 20.94 2.36 6.70
CA LYS A 306 21.55 3.41 7.53
C LYS A 306 22.80 4.03 6.91
N ILE A 307 23.64 3.24 6.24
CA ILE A 307 24.80 3.74 5.50
C ILE A 307 24.33 4.58 4.31
N GLN A 308 23.31 4.12 3.57
CA GLN A 308 22.72 4.89 2.47
C GLN A 308 22.15 6.23 2.95
N LYS A 309 21.49 6.26 4.10
CA LYS A 309 21.00 7.47 4.74
C LYS A 309 22.14 8.40 5.16
N TRP A 310 23.21 7.85 5.74
CA TRP A 310 24.38 8.63 6.17
C TRP A 310 25.14 9.25 4.99
N LEU A 311 25.26 8.52 3.88
CA LEU A 311 25.93 8.97 2.66
C LEU A 311 25.01 9.77 1.71
N ASP A 312 23.72 9.85 2.02
CA ASP A 312 22.67 10.43 1.17
C ASP A 312 22.68 9.88 -0.26
N ILE A 313 22.60 8.54 -0.38
CA ILE A 313 22.58 7.81 -1.66
C ILE A 313 21.43 6.81 -1.76
N GLY A 314 21.13 6.35 -2.97
CA GLY A 314 20.15 5.28 -3.21
C GLY A 314 18.72 5.66 -2.80
N GLU A 315 17.96 4.68 -2.29
CA GLU A 315 16.56 4.86 -1.87
C GLU A 315 16.42 5.85 -0.71
N GLU A 316 17.41 5.95 0.17
CA GLU A 316 17.38 6.92 1.29
C GLU A 316 17.52 8.36 0.82
N LYS A 317 18.28 8.62 -0.26
CA LYS A 317 18.34 9.94 -0.88
C LYS A 317 16.99 10.36 -1.46
N LYS A 318 16.33 9.43 -2.17
CA LYS A 318 14.98 9.66 -2.71
C LYS A 318 14.01 9.96 -1.57
N LEU A 319 14.06 9.17 -0.50
CA LEU A 319 13.26 9.41 0.70
C LEU A 319 13.49 10.79 1.32
N SER A 320 14.75 11.21 1.50
CA SER A 320 15.07 12.55 2.00
C SER A 320 14.44 13.65 1.13
N ARG A 321 14.58 13.55 -0.19
CA ARG A 321 13.98 14.50 -1.14
C ARG A 321 12.45 14.48 -1.10
N ALA A 322 11.85 13.29 -1.07
CA ALA A 322 10.40 13.12 -0.98
C ALA A 322 9.85 13.78 0.30
N MET A 323 10.54 13.58 1.43
CA MET A 323 10.20 14.19 2.70
C MET A 323 10.31 15.71 2.66
N GLU A 324 11.32 16.28 2.02
CA GLU A 324 11.40 17.75 1.83
C GLU A 324 10.22 18.31 1.03
N ILE A 325 9.77 17.60 -0.01
CA ILE A 325 8.63 18.00 -0.85
C ILE A 325 7.33 17.93 -0.02
N ILE A 326 7.12 16.84 0.70
CA ILE A 326 5.93 16.62 1.51
C ILE A 326 5.88 17.61 2.67
N ASP A 327 6.98 17.79 3.40
CA ASP A 327 7.02 18.70 4.54
C ASP A 327 6.76 20.14 4.08
N ARG A 328 7.35 20.56 2.96
CA ARG A 328 7.06 21.88 2.38
C ARG A 328 5.57 22.05 2.08
N PHE A 329 4.97 21.06 1.44
CA PHE A 329 3.53 21.07 1.13
C PHE A 329 2.67 21.12 2.40
N LEU A 330 2.91 20.22 3.36
CA LEU A 330 2.12 20.12 4.59
C LEU A 330 2.27 21.36 5.47
N TYR A 331 3.48 21.88 5.66
CA TYR A 331 3.68 23.10 6.45
C TYR A 331 3.08 24.33 5.79
N GLN A 332 3.07 24.42 4.45
CA GLN A 332 2.35 25.48 3.74
C GLN A 332 0.85 25.40 4.01
N CYS A 333 0.24 24.21 3.89
CA CYS A 333 -1.18 24.01 4.18
C CYS A 333 -1.52 24.32 5.65
N ILE A 334 -0.67 23.88 6.60
CA ILE A 334 -0.85 24.16 8.03
C ILE A 334 -0.79 25.67 8.30
N SER A 335 0.19 26.37 7.74
CA SER A 335 0.32 27.82 7.92
C SER A 335 -0.92 28.57 7.40
N LEU A 336 -1.38 28.24 6.19
CA LEU A 336 -2.58 28.84 5.60
C LEU A 336 -3.82 28.55 6.46
N LYS A 337 -3.98 27.32 6.93
CA LYS A 337 -5.11 26.94 7.80
C LYS A 337 -5.06 27.63 9.16
N GLN A 338 -3.88 27.83 9.73
CA GLN A 338 -3.75 28.60 10.98
C GLN A 338 -4.15 30.07 10.78
N GLU A 339 -3.81 30.68 9.64
CA GLU A 339 -4.22 32.05 9.30
C GLU A 339 -5.74 32.16 9.09
N GLU A 340 -6.34 31.21 8.37
CA GLU A 340 -7.79 31.10 8.19
C GLU A 340 -8.51 30.92 9.53
N PHE A 341 -8.03 30.00 10.36
CA PHE A 341 -8.61 29.69 11.68
C PHE A 341 -8.59 30.91 12.61
N ARG A 342 -7.48 31.65 12.65
CA ARG A 342 -7.36 32.90 13.42
C ARG A 342 -8.28 33.99 12.88
N THR A 343 -8.40 34.11 11.57
CA THR A 343 -9.24 35.14 10.92
C THR A 343 -10.73 34.87 11.14
N GLN A 344 -11.17 33.61 10.98
CA GLN A 344 -12.55 33.20 11.26
C GLN A 344 -12.92 33.48 12.72
N ARG A 345 -12.00 33.26 13.66
CA ARG A 345 -12.21 33.61 15.07
C ARG A 345 -12.48 35.10 15.29
N THR A 346 -11.71 35.98 14.65
CA THR A 346 -11.94 37.45 14.73
C THR A 346 -13.26 37.88 14.08
N GLN A 347 -13.74 37.15 13.07
CA GLN A 347 -14.99 37.45 12.37
C GLN A 347 -16.24 36.87 13.06
N ILE A 348 -16.12 35.73 13.76
CA ILE A 348 -17.20 35.11 14.55
C ILE A 348 -17.58 35.99 15.76
N GLU A 349 -16.65 36.79 16.29
CA GLU A 349 -16.96 37.82 17.30
C GLU A 349 -17.83 38.98 16.74
N GLN A 350 -18.06 39.05 15.42
CA GLN A 350 -18.78 40.16 14.76
C GLN A 350 -19.97 39.75 13.87
N ALA A 351 -20.21 38.46 13.62
CA ALA A 351 -21.36 38.02 12.82
C ALA A 351 -21.87 36.65 13.26
N ASP A 352 -23.00 36.67 13.97
CA ASP A 352 -23.91 35.54 14.04
C ASP A 352 -24.48 35.34 12.62
N GLN A 353 -24.28 34.15 12.02
CA GLN A 353 -24.72 33.70 10.68
C GLN A 353 -23.70 33.76 9.51
N LYS A 354 -22.91 32.69 9.34
CA LYS A 354 -22.42 32.00 8.09
C LYS A 354 -21.15 31.21 8.47
N LYS A 355 -20.85 29.99 8.03
CA LYS A 355 -21.34 29.07 7.00
C LYS A 355 -21.03 27.64 7.50
N ASP A 356 -21.95 26.72 7.30
CA ASP A 356 -21.85 25.28 7.64
C ASP A 356 -20.91 24.53 6.66
N GLU A 357 -19.79 25.15 6.27
CA GLU A 357 -19.04 24.80 5.05
C GLU A 357 -17.68 24.13 5.25
N ASP A 358 -16.92 24.41 6.31
CA ASP A 358 -15.59 23.80 6.49
C ASP A 358 -15.50 22.96 7.78
N PHE A 359 -15.45 21.63 7.61
CA PHE A 359 -15.16 20.67 8.69
C PHE A 359 -14.03 19.73 8.23
N ASP A 360 -12.86 20.29 7.95
CA ASP A 360 -11.66 19.50 7.72
C ASP A 360 -11.03 19.04 9.03
N LEU A 361 -10.31 17.92 8.98
CA LEU A 361 -9.73 17.29 10.16
C LEU A 361 -8.72 18.20 10.86
N LEU A 362 -7.92 18.93 10.08
CA LEU A 362 -6.84 19.77 10.60
C LEU A 362 -7.40 20.95 11.41
N THR A 363 -8.42 21.64 10.89
CA THR A 363 -9.17 22.69 11.59
C THR A 363 -9.75 22.17 12.90
N ALA A 364 -10.35 20.98 12.89
CA ALA A 364 -10.90 20.38 14.10
C ALA A 364 -9.82 20.00 15.13
N CYS A 365 -8.65 19.51 14.67
CA CYS A 365 -7.51 19.23 15.54
C CYS A 365 -6.91 20.51 16.14
N MET A 366 -6.89 21.62 15.41
CA MET A 366 -6.46 22.92 15.92
C MET A 366 -7.39 23.41 17.03
N ALA A 367 -8.72 23.35 16.82
CA ALA A 367 -9.70 23.74 17.84
C ALA A 367 -9.55 22.92 19.13
N GLN A 368 -9.42 21.60 19.01
CA GLN A 368 -9.23 20.70 20.17
C GLN A 368 -7.91 20.94 20.89
N LYS A 369 -6.85 21.26 20.14
CA LYS A 369 -5.56 21.63 20.72
C LYS A 369 -5.67 22.92 21.54
N GLU A 370 -6.35 23.94 21.04
CA GLU A 370 -6.57 25.19 21.78
C GLU A 370 -7.44 24.99 23.03
N GLU A 371 -8.52 24.19 22.94
CA GLU A 371 -9.35 23.82 24.10
C GLU A 371 -8.50 23.18 25.20
N ALA A 372 -7.67 22.20 24.83
CA ALA A 372 -6.79 21.52 25.77
C ALA A 372 -5.68 22.43 26.34
N GLU A 373 -5.23 23.44 25.58
CA GLU A 373 -4.29 24.46 26.07
C GLU A 373 -4.96 25.40 27.10
N MET A 374 -6.24 25.75 26.90
CA MET A 374 -7.01 26.60 27.84
C MET A 374 -7.38 25.85 29.13
N GLU A 375 -7.75 24.57 29.05
CA GLU A 375 -8.12 23.77 30.23
C GLU A 375 -6.93 23.49 31.17
N MET A 376 -5.69 23.49 30.64
CA MET A 376 -4.48 23.17 31.42
C MET A 376 -3.72 24.41 31.93
N GLU A 377 -4.35 25.59 32.00
CA GLU A 377 -3.75 26.79 32.63
C GLU A 377 -3.54 26.68 34.17
N GLY A 378 -3.70 25.50 34.76
CA GLY A 378 -3.30 25.18 36.14
C GLY A 378 -2.12 24.20 36.23
N ASN A 379 -0.92 24.66 36.58
CA ASN A 379 0.33 23.97 36.97
C ASN A 379 0.79 22.66 36.26
N GLU A 380 0.06 22.14 35.26
CA GLU A 380 0.44 20.99 34.44
C GLU A 380 0.92 21.46 33.06
N LYS A 381 2.13 21.02 32.66
CA LYS A 381 2.71 21.39 31.36
C LYS A 381 2.17 20.45 30.27
N MET A 382 1.38 21.00 29.34
CA MET A 382 1.09 20.35 28.05
C MET A 382 2.38 19.94 27.33
N ASP A 383 2.38 18.75 26.76
CA ASP A 383 3.51 18.18 26.01
C ASP A 383 3.97 19.16 24.90
N ALA A 384 5.28 19.43 24.83
CA ALA A 384 5.87 20.32 23.83
C ALA A 384 5.60 19.84 22.39
N TYR A 385 5.47 18.53 22.19
CA TYR A 385 5.06 17.94 20.91
C TYR A 385 3.66 18.39 20.51
N LEU A 386 2.68 18.30 21.42
CA LEU A 386 1.29 18.71 21.17
C LEU A 386 1.18 20.20 20.81
N LYS A 387 2.06 21.03 21.39
CA LYS A 387 2.15 22.46 21.05
C LYS A 387 2.79 22.76 19.69
N SER A 388 3.55 21.83 19.12
CA SER A 388 4.29 22.06 17.88
C SER A 388 3.44 21.92 16.61
N ASP A 389 3.84 22.57 15.53
CA ASP A 389 3.26 22.34 14.19
C ASP A 389 3.60 20.95 13.66
N ARG A 390 4.64 20.31 14.21
CA ARG A 390 5.00 18.93 13.89
C ARG A 390 3.86 17.96 14.24
N TYR A 391 3.13 18.19 15.32
CA TYR A 391 1.96 17.37 15.67
C TYR A 391 0.89 17.40 14.56
N LEU A 392 0.58 18.59 14.06
CA LEU A 392 -0.39 18.79 12.98
C LEU A 392 0.12 18.19 11.66
N ARG A 393 1.41 18.34 11.37
CA ARG A 393 2.08 17.71 10.22
C ARG A 393 1.98 16.19 10.29
N ASP A 394 2.27 15.60 11.45
CA ASP A 394 2.26 14.15 11.62
C ASP A 394 0.82 13.61 11.53
N ILE A 395 -0.19 14.33 12.06
CA ILE A 395 -1.61 14.04 11.81
C ILE A 395 -1.87 14.02 10.31
N ALA A 396 -1.61 15.13 9.62
CA ALA A 396 -1.95 15.28 8.21
C ALA A 396 -1.30 14.19 7.35
N PHE A 397 -0.01 13.94 7.55
CA PHE A 397 0.72 12.89 6.86
C PHE A 397 0.09 11.52 7.08
N ASN A 398 -0.20 11.14 8.33
CA ASN A 398 -0.74 9.82 8.66
C ASN A 398 -2.12 9.58 8.03
N PHE A 399 -3.00 10.59 8.01
CA PHE A 399 -4.33 10.45 7.40
C PHE A 399 -4.27 10.43 5.88
N ILE A 400 -3.42 11.27 5.26
CA ILE A 400 -3.23 11.28 3.81
C ILE A 400 -2.66 9.94 3.34
N ALA A 401 -1.60 9.44 3.99
CA ALA A 401 -1.02 8.14 3.68
C ALA A 401 -2.03 6.99 3.88
N ALA A 402 -2.83 7.03 4.96
CA ALA A 402 -3.82 5.99 5.23
C ALA A 402 -4.99 6.00 4.23
N GLY A 403 -5.49 7.18 3.85
CA GLY A 403 -6.68 7.33 2.99
C GLY A 403 -6.40 7.23 1.48
N LYS A 404 -5.18 7.55 1.04
CA LYS A 404 -4.79 7.51 -0.37
C LYS A 404 -4.74 6.09 -0.93
N ASP A 405 -3.79 5.29 -0.47
CA ASP A 405 -3.42 4.05 -1.17
C ASP A 405 -4.31 2.86 -0.80
N THR A 406 -4.86 2.85 0.41
CA THR A 406 -5.70 1.74 0.90
C THR A 406 -6.97 1.58 0.06
N VAL A 407 -7.66 2.70 -0.18
CA VAL A 407 -8.90 2.74 -0.95
C VAL A 407 -8.61 2.54 -2.44
N ASN A 408 -7.51 3.12 -2.94
CA ASN A 408 -7.05 2.92 -4.31
C ASN A 408 -6.82 1.43 -4.64
N ALA A 409 -6.00 0.74 -3.85
CA ALA A 409 -5.71 -0.68 -4.04
C ALA A 409 -7.00 -1.52 -3.99
N ALA A 410 -7.87 -1.26 -3.01
CA ALA A 410 -9.14 -1.97 -2.85
C ALA A 410 -10.06 -1.80 -4.07
N LEU A 411 -10.22 -0.56 -4.56
CA LEU A 411 -11.02 -0.26 -5.75
C LEU A 411 -10.45 -0.95 -6.99
N THR A 412 -9.14 -0.89 -7.17
CA THR A 412 -8.47 -1.47 -8.35
C THR A 412 -8.72 -2.98 -8.42
N TRP A 413 -8.48 -3.72 -7.33
CA TRP A 413 -8.78 -5.16 -7.29
C TRP A 413 -10.27 -5.47 -7.41
N LEU A 414 -11.13 -4.69 -6.76
CA LEU A 414 -12.58 -4.86 -6.86
C LEU A 414 -13.08 -4.68 -8.30
N PHE A 415 -12.63 -3.66 -9.02
CA PHE A 415 -13.03 -3.44 -10.42
C PHE A 415 -12.55 -4.58 -11.30
N TRP A 416 -11.30 -5.03 -11.15
CA TRP A 416 -10.81 -6.20 -11.89
C TRP A 416 -11.67 -7.44 -11.61
N LEU A 417 -12.01 -7.69 -10.34
CA LEU A 417 -12.89 -8.81 -9.95
C LEU A 417 -14.30 -8.67 -10.53
N ILE A 418 -14.91 -7.49 -10.48
CA ILE A 418 -16.26 -7.27 -11.04
C ILE A 418 -16.25 -7.48 -12.56
N ILE A 419 -15.30 -6.89 -13.28
CA ILE A 419 -15.24 -6.95 -14.75
C ILE A 419 -14.96 -8.38 -15.24
N THR A 420 -14.15 -9.14 -14.50
CA THR A 420 -13.84 -10.54 -14.85
C THR A 420 -14.92 -11.53 -14.39
N HIS A 421 -15.93 -11.08 -13.65
CA HIS A 421 -17.06 -11.91 -13.19
C HIS A 421 -18.41 -11.28 -13.61
N PRO A 422 -18.84 -11.45 -14.88
CA PRO A 422 -20.03 -10.78 -15.43
C PRO A 422 -21.33 -11.04 -14.65
N LEU A 423 -21.46 -12.20 -14.00
CA LEU A 423 -22.60 -12.50 -13.13
C LEU A 423 -22.65 -11.61 -11.88
N VAL A 424 -21.49 -11.28 -11.30
CA VAL A 424 -21.38 -10.37 -10.17
C VAL A 424 -21.71 -8.95 -10.61
N GLU A 425 -21.16 -8.48 -11.74
CA GLU A 425 -21.49 -7.17 -12.31
C GLU A 425 -23.01 -7.05 -12.56
N LYS A 426 -23.61 -8.06 -13.19
CA LYS A 426 -25.05 -8.10 -13.47
C LYS A 426 -25.89 -7.97 -12.19
N ARG A 427 -25.56 -8.71 -11.13
CA ARG A 427 -26.29 -8.66 -9.86
C ARG A 427 -26.13 -7.32 -9.13
N ILE A 428 -24.95 -6.71 -9.18
CA ILE A 428 -24.76 -5.34 -8.64
C ILE A 428 -25.64 -4.36 -9.41
N LEU A 429 -25.67 -4.43 -10.74
CA LEU A 429 -26.51 -3.54 -11.56
C LEU A 429 -28.01 -3.76 -11.29
N GLU A 430 -28.46 -5.01 -11.17
CA GLU A 430 -29.83 -5.35 -10.78
C GLU A 430 -30.18 -4.78 -9.40
N GLU A 431 -29.28 -4.92 -8.43
CA GLU A 431 -29.46 -4.35 -7.09
C GLU A 431 -29.61 -2.82 -7.13
N ILE A 432 -28.76 -2.13 -7.91
CA ILE A 432 -28.84 -0.67 -8.06
C ILE A 432 -30.16 -0.28 -8.73
N LYS A 433 -30.59 -0.99 -9.79
CA LYS A 433 -31.87 -0.72 -10.49
C LYS A 433 -33.10 -0.94 -9.60
N VAL A 434 -33.12 -2.00 -8.80
CA VAL A 434 -34.25 -2.34 -7.93
C VAL A 434 -34.37 -1.32 -6.80
N ASN A 435 -33.26 -0.94 -6.19
CA ASN A 435 -33.29 -0.01 -5.06
C ASN A 435 -33.57 1.43 -5.49
N PHE A 436 -33.26 1.79 -6.73
CA PHE A 436 -33.37 3.17 -7.18
C PHE A 436 -34.00 3.27 -8.57
N GLN A 437 -35.16 3.93 -8.64
CA GLN A 437 -35.86 4.20 -9.89
C GLN A 437 -34.93 4.90 -10.89
N ALA A 438 -34.96 4.47 -12.16
CA ALA A 438 -34.25 5.14 -13.23
C ALA A 438 -34.80 6.58 -13.34
N ARG A 439 -33.95 7.58 -13.12
CA ARG A 439 -34.24 8.96 -13.52
C ARG A 439 -33.67 9.12 -14.93
N GLU A 440 -34.54 9.10 -15.93
CA GLU A 440 -34.18 9.33 -17.32
C GLU A 440 -34.05 10.85 -17.59
N ASP A 441 -33.19 11.55 -16.85
CA ASP A 441 -32.93 12.98 -17.09
C ASP A 441 -31.64 13.22 -17.90
N GLY A 442 -30.94 12.15 -18.29
CA GLY A 442 -29.70 12.21 -19.08
C GLY A 442 -28.50 12.78 -18.29
N ASN A 443 -28.66 13.06 -17.00
CA ASN A 443 -27.59 13.55 -16.14
C ASN A 443 -26.87 12.39 -15.44
N TRP A 444 -25.64 12.64 -15.00
CA TRP A 444 -24.92 11.67 -14.19
C TRP A 444 -25.67 11.38 -12.88
N ARG A 445 -25.82 10.10 -12.56
CA ARG A 445 -26.47 9.67 -11.32
C ARG A 445 -25.51 9.74 -10.13
N PHE A 446 -26.02 10.30 -9.03
CA PHE A 446 -25.40 10.28 -7.70
C PHE A 446 -26.23 9.42 -6.76
N PHE A 447 -25.58 8.84 -5.76
CA PHE A 447 -26.20 8.01 -4.74
C PHE A 447 -26.02 8.65 -3.37
N GLU A 448 -27.13 8.87 -2.67
CA GLU A 448 -27.14 9.39 -1.30
C GLU A 448 -26.66 8.32 -0.29
N VAL A 449 -26.25 8.72 0.91
CA VAL A 449 -25.76 7.78 1.96
C VAL A 449 -26.80 6.70 2.26
N GLU A 450 -28.06 7.10 2.40
CA GLU A 450 -29.19 6.21 2.67
C GLU A 450 -29.43 5.23 1.52
N GLU A 451 -29.17 5.67 0.29
CA GLU A 451 -29.24 4.82 -0.90
C GLU A 451 -28.12 3.77 -0.90
N LEU A 452 -26.87 4.20 -0.70
CA LEU A 452 -25.71 3.31 -0.61
C LEU A 452 -25.84 2.27 0.52
N GLY A 453 -26.58 2.61 1.59
CA GLY A 453 -26.93 1.68 2.67
C GLY A 453 -27.73 0.45 2.21
N LYS A 454 -28.51 0.56 1.12
CA LYS A 454 -29.33 -0.53 0.56
C LYS A 454 -28.58 -1.46 -0.38
N LEU A 455 -27.36 -1.10 -0.78
CA LEU A 455 -26.52 -1.89 -1.67
C LEU A 455 -25.79 -2.98 -0.88
N VAL A 456 -26.51 -4.06 -0.58
CA VAL A 456 -26.04 -5.23 0.20
C VAL A 456 -25.09 -6.07 -0.64
N TYR A 457 -25.47 -6.43 -1.85
CA TYR A 457 -24.66 -7.25 -2.76
C TYR A 457 -23.36 -6.54 -3.15
N LEU A 458 -23.39 -5.23 -3.40
CA LEU A 458 -22.16 -4.45 -3.58
C LEU A 458 -21.28 -4.44 -2.32
N HIS A 459 -21.86 -4.31 -1.13
CA HIS A 459 -21.10 -4.40 0.12
C HIS A 459 -20.42 -5.76 0.28
N ALA A 460 -21.17 -6.82 -0.02
CA ALA A 460 -20.67 -8.19 -0.02
C ALA A 460 -19.52 -8.38 -1.02
N ALA A 461 -19.62 -7.82 -2.23
CA ALA A 461 -18.55 -7.84 -3.22
C ALA A 461 -17.29 -7.09 -2.75
N ILE A 462 -17.45 -5.94 -2.07
CA ILE A 462 -16.34 -5.21 -1.45
C ILE A 462 -15.65 -6.08 -0.38
N CYS A 463 -16.42 -6.70 0.52
CA CYS A 463 -15.87 -7.58 1.56
C CYS A 463 -15.11 -8.78 0.96
N GLU A 464 -15.66 -9.42 -0.08
CA GLU A 464 -15.02 -10.56 -0.74
C GLU A 464 -13.74 -10.14 -1.49
N ALA A 465 -13.75 -8.96 -2.13
CA ALA A 465 -12.56 -8.42 -2.77
C ALA A 465 -11.46 -8.12 -1.75
N LEU A 466 -11.80 -7.49 -0.62
CA LEU A 466 -10.86 -7.23 0.48
C LEU A 466 -10.38 -8.50 1.20
N ARG A 467 -11.14 -9.59 1.13
CA ARG A 467 -10.72 -10.90 1.65
C ARG A 467 -9.62 -11.49 0.77
N LEU A 468 -9.82 -11.49 -0.54
CA LEU A 468 -8.86 -12.05 -1.51
C LEU A 468 -7.64 -11.14 -1.71
N TYR A 469 -7.87 -9.84 -1.81
CA TYR A 469 -6.86 -8.82 -2.09
C TYR A 469 -6.94 -7.69 -1.04
N PRO A 470 -6.52 -7.96 0.21
CA PRO A 470 -6.48 -6.93 1.23
C PRO A 470 -5.46 -5.85 0.86
N SER A 471 -5.85 -4.58 0.92
CA SER A 471 -4.97 -3.46 0.56
C SER A 471 -3.65 -3.46 1.33
N VAL A 472 -3.68 -3.87 2.59
CA VAL A 472 -2.50 -4.11 3.42
C VAL A 472 -2.32 -5.62 3.56
N PRO A 473 -1.35 -6.26 2.90
CA PRO A 473 -1.25 -7.71 2.85
C PRO A 473 -0.65 -8.34 4.12
N PHE A 474 0.05 -7.56 4.96
CA PHE A 474 0.61 -8.02 6.23
C PHE A 474 0.69 -6.91 7.29
N ASN A 475 0.71 -7.31 8.56
CA ASN A 475 0.84 -6.39 9.71
C ASN A 475 1.95 -6.87 10.66
N HIS A 476 2.66 -5.92 11.28
CA HIS A 476 3.75 -6.20 12.23
C HIS A 476 3.33 -5.98 13.67
N ARG A 477 3.83 -6.84 14.55
CA ARG A 477 3.81 -6.76 16.01
C ARG A 477 5.15 -7.22 16.56
N VAL A 478 5.45 -6.88 17.81
CA VAL A 478 6.59 -7.43 18.54
C VAL A 478 6.13 -7.86 19.93
N SER A 479 6.60 -9.01 20.43
CA SER A 479 6.34 -9.42 21.81
C SER A 479 7.21 -8.63 22.79
N ILE A 480 6.64 -8.17 23.92
CA ILE A 480 7.41 -7.56 25.00
C ILE A 480 7.97 -8.65 25.93
N GLN A 481 7.13 -9.63 26.27
CA GLN A 481 7.44 -10.76 27.14
C GLN A 481 7.29 -12.09 26.38
N PRO A 482 7.99 -13.15 26.82
CA PRO A 482 7.79 -14.48 26.28
C PRO A 482 6.33 -14.93 26.42
N ASP A 483 5.84 -15.70 25.47
CA ASP A 483 4.43 -16.09 25.36
C ASP A 483 4.27 -17.42 24.62
N THR A 484 3.07 -18.00 24.67
CA THR A 484 2.71 -19.18 23.87
C THR A 484 1.40 -18.91 23.16
N LEU A 485 1.43 -18.93 21.83
CA LEU A 485 0.25 -18.67 21.01
C LEU A 485 -0.78 -19.81 21.09
N PRO A 486 -2.06 -19.55 20.78
CA PRO A 486 -3.10 -20.59 20.68
C PRO A 486 -2.73 -21.79 19.79
N SER A 487 -1.96 -21.56 18.74
CA SER A 487 -1.39 -22.60 17.87
C SER A 487 -0.31 -23.48 18.53
N GLY A 488 0.10 -23.19 19.77
CA GLY A 488 1.15 -23.90 20.50
C GLY A 488 2.58 -23.38 20.27
N HIS A 489 2.76 -22.42 19.34
CA HIS A 489 4.08 -21.83 19.07
C HIS A 489 4.56 -20.97 20.24
N HIS A 490 5.78 -21.25 20.71
CA HIS A 490 6.46 -20.42 21.70
C HIS A 490 7.06 -19.18 21.04
N ILE A 491 6.94 -18.06 21.74
CA ILE A 491 7.45 -16.76 21.32
C ILE A 491 8.34 -16.24 22.43
N ASP A 492 9.59 -15.91 22.12
CA ASP A 492 10.49 -15.23 23.05
C ASP A 492 10.19 -13.73 23.12
N ALA A 493 10.70 -13.04 24.14
CA ALA A 493 10.65 -11.58 24.19
C ALA A 493 11.38 -10.97 22.98
N ASN A 494 10.84 -9.86 22.47
CA ASN A 494 11.34 -9.14 21.28
C ASN A 494 11.24 -9.90 19.96
N THR A 495 10.41 -10.95 19.90
CA THR A 495 10.13 -11.66 18.65
C THR A 495 9.18 -10.83 17.79
N LYS A 496 9.56 -10.61 16.52
CA LYS A 496 8.70 -9.94 15.54
C LYS A 496 7.65 -10.93 15.05
N VAL A 497 6.39 -10.53 15.10
CA VAL A 497 5.26 -11.32 14.60
C VAL A 497 4.64 -10.60 13.41
N MET A 498 4.55 -11.29 12.29
CA MET A 498 3.94 -10.82 11.06
C MET A 498 2.62 -11.56 10.83
N VAL A 499 1.51 -10.84 10.87
CA VAL A 499 0.21 -11.38 10.50
C VAL A 499 0.06 -11.27 8.99
N SER A 500 -0.12 -12.38 8.27
CA SER A 500 -0.34 -12.37 6.82
C SER A 500 -1.84 -12.34 6.51
N LEU A 501 -2.34 -11.16 6.15
CA LEU A 501 -3.75 -10.92 5.84
C LEU A 501 -4.13 -11.59 4.52
N TYR A 502 -3.25 -11.45 3.52
CA TYR A 502 -3.42 -12.07 2.19
C TYR A 502 -3.56 -13.59 2.31
N SER A 503 -2.65 -14.24 3.04
CA SER A 503 -2.67 -15.69 3.21
C SER A 503 -3.93 -16.14 3.98
N MET A 504 -4.28 -15.43 5.06
CA MET A 504 -5.46 -15.76 5.88
C MET A 504 -6.76 -15.64 5.08
N GLY A 505 -6.83 -14.70 4.15
CA GLY A 505 -7.92 -14.56 3.19
C GLY A 505 -8.12 -15.80 2.32
N SER A 506 -7.05 -16.55 2.03
CA SER A 506 -7.03 -17.65 1.06
C SER A 506 -6.83 -19.04 1.68
N MET A 507 -7.05 -19.17 3.00
CA MET A 507 -6.95 -20.44 3.72
C MET A 507 -8.26 -21.23 3.68
N GLU A 508 -8.18 -22.48 3.21
CA GLU A 508 -9.31 -23.42 3.17
C GLU A 508 -9.87 -23.72 4.56
N GLU A 509 -9.01 -23.90 5.57
CA GLU A 509 -9.42 -24.11 6.96
C GLU A 509 -10.23 -22.94 7.54
N VAL A 510 -10.06 -21.74 6.98
CA VAL A 510 -10.74 -20.52 7.43
C VAL A 510 -11.99 -20.25 6.61
N TRP A 511 -11.94 -20.44 5.29
CA TRP A 511 -12.97 -19.98 4.35
C TRP A 511 -13.69 -21.09 3.57
N GLY A 512 -13.29 -22.36 3.74
CA GLY A 512 -13.84 -23.51 3.03
C GLY A 512 -13.13 -23.80 1.70
N HIS A 513 -13.55 -24.85 1.01
CA HIS A 513 -12.95 -25.32 -0.25
C HIS A 513 -13.00 -24.27 -1.37
N ASP A 514 -14.00 -23.39 -1.36
CA ASP A 514 -14.19 -22.29 -2.31
C ASP A 514 -13.44 -21.02 -1.90
N CYS A 515 -12.39 -21.12 -1.06
CA CYS A 515 -11.67 -19.96 -0.53
C CYS A 515 -10.97 -19.10 -1.60
N LEU A 516 -10.69 -19.65 -2.77
CA LEU A 516 -10.07 -18.88 -3.87
C LEU A 516 -11.11 -18.26 -4.82
N GLU A 517 -12.39 -18.62 -4.68
CA GLU A 517 -13.45 -18.08 -5.53
C GLU A 517 -13.85 -16.68 -5.08
N PHE A 518 -14.12 -15.80 -6.04
CA PHE A 518 -14.75 -14.51 -5.78
C PHE A 518 -16.27 -14.70 -5.69
N LYS A 519 -16.76 -14.88 -4.46
CA LYS A 519 -18.14 -15.22 -4.14
C LYS A 519 -18.76 -14.25 -3.13
N PRO A 520 -19.32 -13.10 -3.59
CA PRO A 520 -20.00 -12.14 -2.71
C PRO A 520 -21.07 -12.77 -1.82
N GLU A 521 -21.75 -13.81 -2.27
CA GLU A 521 -22.80 -14.54 -1.56
C GLU A 521 -22.35 -15.08 -0.20
N ARG A 522 -21.03 -15.27 -0.01
CA ARG A 522 -20.44 -15.64 1.28
C ARG A 522 -20.79 -14.67 2.42
N TRP A 523 -21.09 -13.41 2.07
CA TRP A 523 -21.35 -12.33 3.02
C TRP A 523 -22.84 -12.06 3.22
N ILE A 524 -23.73 -12.82 2.58
CA ILE A 524 -25.17 -12.54 2.54
C ILE A 524 -25.92 -13.66 3.27
N SER A 525 -26.81 -13.28 4.18
CA SER A 525 -27.65 -14.20 4.93
C SER A 525 -28.81 -14.70 4.07
N GLU A 526 -29.47 -15.77 4.49
CA GLU A 526 -30.70 -16.25 3.84
C GLU A 526 -31.82 -15.18 3.81
N GLN A 527 -31.80 -14.23 4.76
CA GLN A 527 -32.74 -13.10 4.81
C GLN A 527 -32.31 -11.92 3.92
N GLY A 528 -31.21 -12.03 3.19
CA GLY A 528 -30.72 -10.99 2.28
C GLY A 528 -29.96 -9.85 2.95
N GLY A 529 -29.54 -9.99 4.21
CA GLY A 529 -28.71 -9.02 4.93
C GLY A 529 -27.23 -9.40 4.96
N ILE A 530 -26.34 -8.48 5.36
CA ILE A 530 -24.92 -8.79 5.55
C ILE A 530 -24.73 -9.65 6.80
N ILE A 531 -24.04 -10.79 6.67
CA ILE A 531 -23.69 -11.63 7.82
C ILE A 531 -22.58 -11.00 8.66
N HIS A 532 -22.60 -11.26 9.96
CA HIS A 532 -21.48 -10.90 10.81
C HIS A 532 -20.34 -11.92 10.67
N VAL A 533 -19.21 -11.48 10.10
CA VAL A 533 -17.95 -12.24 10.14
C VAL A 533 -17.06 -11.65 11.22
N PRO A 534 -16.52 -12.47 12.16
CA PRO A 534 -15.60 -11.96 13.17
C PRO A 534 -14.38 -11.28 12.56
N SER A 535 -13.98 -10.11 13.08
CA SER A 535 -12.87 -9.31 12.56
C SER A 535 -11.49 -9.98 12.63
N HIS A 536 -11.32 -10.99 13.48
CA HIS A 536 -10.09 -11.80 13.51
C HIS A 536 -10.07 -12.89 12.42
N LYS A 537 -11.22 -13.20 11.80
CA LYS A 537 -11.34 -14.02 10.60
C LYS A 537 -11.26 -13.15 9.33
N PHE A 538 -11.93 -12.01 9.33
CA PHE A 538 -11.84 -10.99 8.27
C PHE A 538 -11.14 -9.72 8.78
N ILE A 539 -9.83 -9.67 8.58
CA ILE A 539 -8.95 -8.67 9.19
C ILE A 539 -8.56 -7.52 8.23
N ALA A 540 -9.24 -7.35 7.09
CA ALA A 540 -8.90 -6.29 6.13
C ALA A 540 -8.87 -4.88 6.77
N PHE A 541 -9.66 -4.67 7.82
CA PHE A 541 -9.70 -3.44 8.62
C PHE A 541 -9.02 -3.59 10.00
N ASN A 542 -8.10 -4.55 10.14
CA ASN A 542 -7.49 -4.94 11.41
C ASN A 542 -8.52 -5.41 12.47
N THR A 543 -8.09 -5.74 13.68
CA THR A 543 -8.98 -6.19 14.76
C THR A 543 -8.52 -5.68 16.13
N GLY A 544 -9.41 -5.73 17.11
CA GLY A 544 -9.14 -5.30 18.48
C GLY A 544 -8.96 -3.78 18.62
N PRO A 545 -8.21 -3.32 19.63
CA PRO A 545 -8.06 -1.89 19.92
C PRO A 545 -7.51 -1.07 18.75
N ARG A 546 -6.77 -1.69 17.82
CA ARG A 546 -6.16 -1.08 16.63
C ARG A 546 -6.99 -1.27 15.35
N SER A 547 -8.29 -1.60 15.44
CA SER A 547 -9.18 -1.64 14.27
C SER A 547 -9.15 -0.31 13.51
N CYS A 548 -9.32 -0.36 12.19
CA CYS A 548 -9.27 0.82 11.33
C CYS A 548 -10.33 1.84 11.73
N LEU A 549 -9.94 3.11 11.89
CA LEU A 549 -10.88 4.20 12.18
C LEU A 549 -11.69 4.62 10.95
N GLY A 550 -11.14 4.39 9.75
CA GLY A 550 -11.74 4.75 8.47
C GLY A 550 -12.55 3.64 7.82
N GLN A 551 -12.95 2.59 8.55
CA GLN A 551 -13.66 1.45 7.96
C GLN A 551 -14.98 1.87 7.29
N ASP A 552 -15.83 2.62 8.00
CA ASP A 552 -17.11 3.08 7.46
C ASP A 552 -16.91 4.11 6.33
N LEU A 553 -15.90 4.97 6.46
CA LEU A 553 -15.46 5.90 5.42
C LEU A 553 -15.05 5.18 4.14
N THR A 554 -14.30 4.09 4.27
CA THR A 554 -13.86 3.25 3.14
C THR A 554 -15.05 2.61 2.44
N PHE A 555 -15.97 1.99 3.18
CA PHE A 555 -17.17 1.40 2.58
C PHE A 555 -18.02 2.44 1.85
N PHE A 556 -18.21 3.62 2.45
CA PHE A 556 -18.91 4.72 1.81
C PHE A 556 -18.23 5.18 0.51
N GLN A 557 -16.91 5.40 0.55
CA GLN A 557 -16.14 5.83 -0.61
C GLN A 557 -16.20 4.79 -1.74
N MET A 558 -15.93 3.52 -1.41
CA MET A 558 -15.93 2.44 -2.40
C MET A 558 -17.30 2.24 -3.03
N LYS A 559 -18.38 2.21 -2.22
CA LYS A 559 -19.74 2.09 -2.73
C LYS A 559 -20.12 3.25 -3.64
N THR A 560 -19.80 4.48 -3.23
CA THR A 560 -20.06 5.69 -4.04
C THR A 560 -19.40 5.58 -5.42
N ILE A 561 -18.10 5.25 -5.46
CA ILE A 561 -17.31 5.19 -6.70
C ILE A 561 -17.79 4.04 -7.58
N VAL A 562 -17.96 2.84 -7.02
CA VAL A 562 -18.38 1.65 -7.79
C VAL A 562 -19.79 1.84 -8.36
N ALA A 563 -20.75 2.29 -7.55
CA ALA A 563 -22.11 2.54 -8.02
C ALA A 563 -22.14 3.62 -9.10
N ALA A 564 -21.39 4.72 -8.91
CA ALA A 564 -21.30 5.79 -9.90
C ALA A 564 -20.72 5.31 -11.24
N ILE A 565 -19.65 4.52 -11.23
CA ILE A 565 -19.03 4.03 -12.46
C ILE A 565 -19.91 2.98 -13.13
N LEU A 566 -20.36 1.95 -12.41
CA LEU A 566 -21.15 0.86 -13.01
C LEU A 566 -22.49 1.34 -13.58
N TRP A 567 -23.13 2.32 -12.93
CA TRP A 567 -24.37 2.91 -13.43
C TRP A 567 -24.16 3.68 -14.74
N ASN A 568 -23.12 4.51 -14.82
CA ASN A 568 -22.97 5.44 -15.95
C ASN A 568 -22.11 4.85 -17.09
N TYR A 569 -21.26 3.86 -16.81
CA TYR A 569 -20.26 3.35 -17.74
C TYR A 569 -20.21 1.81 -17.75
N HIS A 570 -19.75 1.30 -18.89
CA HIS A 570 -19.26 -0.06 -19.04
C HIS A 570 -17.74 -0.01 -19.13
N VAL A 571 -17.08 -0.89 -18.38
CA VAL A 571 -15.63 -0.93 -18.24
C VAL A 571 -15.14 -2.30 -18.70
N GLN A 572 -14.13 -2.31 -19.57
CA GLN A 572 -13.55 -3.54 -20.11
C GLN A 572 -12.03 -3.50 -19.91
N VAL A 573 -11.46 -4.58 -19.38
CA VAL A 573 -9.99 -4.72 -19.28
C VAL A 573 -9.40 -4.85 -20.68
N VAL A 574 -8.28 -4.19 -20.93
CA VAL A 574 -7.56 -4.33 -22.21
C VAL A 574 -7.04 -5.77 -22.35
N GLU A 575 -7.27 -6.39 -23.51
CA GLU A 575 -6.87 -7.77 -23.77
C GLU A 575 -5.36 -7.97 -23.58
N GLY A 576 -4.97 -9.08 -22.94
CA GLY A 576 -3.57 -9.43 -22.70
C GLY A 576 -2.85 -8.58 -21.64
N TYR A 577 -3.56 -7.69 -20.92
CA TYR A 577 -2.93 -6.86 -19.89
C TYR A 577 -2.50 -7.72 -18.68
N PRO A 578 -1.22 -7.70 -18.25
CA PRO A 578 -0.73 -8.55 -17.17
C PRO A 578 -1.25 -8.07 -15.82
N ILE A 579 -1.92 -8.96 -15.08
CA ILE A 579 -2.41 -8.71 -13.72
C ILE A 579 -1.53 -9.47 -12.74
N SER A 580 -0.80 -8.74 -11.90
CA SER A 580 0.00 -9.30 -10.82
C SER A 580 0.14 -8.30 -9.67
N PRO A 581 0.22 -8.75 -8.41
CA PRO A 581 0.52 -7.89 -7.29
C PRO A 581 1.89 -7.20 -7.42
N CYS A 582 1.95 -5.95 -7.00
CA CYS A 582 3.20 -5.23 -6.82
C CYS A 582 3.84 -5.64 -5.49
N LEU A 583 5.17 -5.70 -5.48
CA LEU A 583 5.93 -5.87 -4.24
C LEU A 583 6.05 -4.52 -3.54
N SER A 584 5.10 -4.20 -2.66
CA SER A 584 5.05 -2.93 -1.91
C SER A 584 4.45 -3.13 -0.50
N VAL A 585 4.43 -2.06 0.31
CA VAL A 585 3.67 -2.03 1.59
C VAL A 585 2.17 -2.20 1.32
N MET A 586 1.69 -1.64 0.22
CA MET A 586 0.32 -1.77 -0.26
C MET A 586 0.22 -2.80 -1.38
N LEU A 587 -0.88 -3.55 -1.42
CA LEU A 587 -1.13 -4.56 -2.45
C LEU A 587 -1.65 -3.90 -3.74
N HIS A 588 -0.82 -3.11 -4.42
CA HIS A 588 -1.14 -2.53 -5.72
C HIS A 588 -1.07 -3.58 -6.84
N MET A 589 -1.64 -3.28 -8.01
CA MET A 589 -1.30 -4.00 -9.24
C MET A 589 0.01 -3.45 -9.80
N LYS A 590 0.97 -4.33 -10.08
CA LYS A 590 2.31 -3.99 -10.57
C LYS A 590 2.29 -3.16 -11.85
N HIS A 591 1.30 -3.41 -12.71
CA HIS A 591 1.14 -2.75 -14.00
C HIS A 591 -0.06 -1.79 -14.01
N GLY A 592 -0.73 -1.54 -12.88
CA GLY A 592 -2.02 -0.85 -12.88
C GLY A 592 -3.15 -1.70 -13.47
N LEU A 593 -4.28 -1.06 -13.75
CA LEU A 593 -5.48 -1.68 -14.33
C LEU A 593 -5.90 -0.90 -15.57
N LYS A 594 -5.33 -1.27 -16.73
CA LYS A 594 -5.64 -0.61 -17.99
C LYS A 594 -6.98 -1.09 -18.55
N VAL A 595 -7.88 -0.14 -18.82
CA VAL A 595 -9.24 -0.41 -19.29
C VAL A 595 -9.64 0.48 -20.45
N ARG A 596 -10.67 0.06 -21.17
CA ARG A 596 -11.50 0.91 -22.03
C ARG A 596 -12.82 1.20 -21.32
N VAL A 597 -13.25 2.45 -21.40
CA VAL A 597 -14.50 2.93 -20.80
C VAL A 597 -15.45 3.37 -21.91
N SER A 598 -16.69 2.92 -21.85
CA SER A 598 -17.76 3.36 -22.76
C SER A 598 -19.00 3.73 -21.97
N LYS A 599 -19.75 4.74 -22.40
CA LYS A 599 -21.06 5.05 -21.80
C LYS A 599 -21.99 3.84 -21.82
N ARG A 600 -22.68 3.62 -20.71
CA ARG A 600 -23.72 2.59 -20.63
C ARG A 600 -25.02 3.15 -21.18
N SER A 601 -25.59 2.51 -22.19
CA SER A 601 -26.90 2.87 -22.76
C SER A 601 -28.01 2.17 -21.96
N GLY A 602 -28.95 2.93 -21.38
CA GLY A 602 -30.21 2.41 -20.82
C GLY A 602 -30.07 1.60 -19.52
N VAL A 603 -29.76 2.29 -18.41
CA VAL A 603 -29.81 1.67 -17.07
C VAL A 603 -31.16 1.90 -16.41
#